data_AF-A0A5C8M814-F1
#
_entry.id   AF-A0A5C8M814-F1
#
_cell.length_a   1.000
_cell.length_b   1.000
_cell.length_c   1.000
_cell.angle_alpha   90.00
_cell.angle_beta   90.00
_cell.angle_gamma   90.00
#
_symmetry.space_group_name_H-M   'P 1'
#
loop_
_entity.id
_entity.type
_entity.pdbx_description
1 polymer ?
#
loop_
_entity_poly.entity_id
_entity_poly.type
_entity_poly.pdbx_seq_one_letter_code
_entity_poly.pdbx_strand_id
1 'polypeptide(L)'
;MIQLTKEQEIMGFLRKTIANLTENPALEQELEDDQLIQQAGMDSVRIIKLIVEIELNYEIAFDDDELLTENFATLKVIGEQINQKLGVSL
;
A
#
# COMPACT_ATOMS: atom_id res chain seq x y z
N MET A 1 15.89 16.08 14.12
CA MET A 1 15.38 15.28 12.99
C MET A 1 14.47 14.24 13.61
N ILE A 2 13.17 14.26 13.28
CA ILE A 2 12.25 13.23 13.76
C ILE A 2 12.45 12.03 12.83
N GLN A 3 12.84 10.90 13.40
CA GLN A 3 12.92 9.64 12.67
C GLN A 3 11.50 9.09 12.56
N LEU A 4 11.02 8.86 11.33
CA LEU A 4 9.70 8.26 11.10
C LEU A 4 9.74 6.81 11.61
N THR A 5 8.61 6.35 12.16
CA THR A 5 8.47 4.92 12.44
C THR A 5 8.34 4.16 11.12
N LYS A 6 8.73 2.89 11.10
CA LYS A 6 8.64 2.05 9.89
C LYS A 6 7.21 1.98 9.33
N GLU A 7 6.22 2.02 10.22
CA GLU A 7 4.80 2.12 9.85
C GLU A 7 4.49 3.43 9.12
N GLN A 8 4.98 4.58 9.62
CA GLN A 8 4.79 5.87 8.94
C GLN A 8 5.48 5.91 7.57
N GLU A 9 6.64 5.24 7.42
CA GLU A 9 7.32 5.11 6.13
C GLU A 9 6.49 4.28 5.13
N ILE A 10 5.94 3.14 5.57
CA ILE A 10 5.08 2.28 4.75
C ILE A 10 3.83 3.04 4.31
N MET A 11 3.15 3.69 5.24
CA MET A 11 1.92 4.44 4.93
C MET A 11 2.22 5.61 3.99
N GLY A 12 3.31 6.34 4.22
CA GLY A 12 3.73 7.42 3.32
C GLY A 12 4.04 6.92 1.90
N PHE A 13 4.74 5.79 1.79
CA PHE A 13 5.00 5.13 0.51
C PHE A 13 3.69 4.76 -0.21
N LEU A 14 2.78 4.05 0.47
CA LEU A 14 1.53 3.59 -0.14
C LEU A 14 0.69 4.76 -0.68
N ARG A 15 0.57 5.82 0.11
CA ARG A 15 -0.18 7.03 -0.23
C ARG A 15 0.36 7.71 -1.48
N LYS A 16 1.69 7.91 -1.50
CA LYS A 16 2.38 8.51 -2.64
C LYS A 16 2.23 7.65 -3.90
N THR A 17 2.38 6.34 -3.78
CA THR A 17 2.27 5.42 -4.91
C THR A 17 0.85 5.37 -5.46
N ILE A 18 -0.17 5.32 -4.60
CA ILE A 18 -1.59 5.37 -5.03
C ILE A 18 -1.93 6.70 -5.67
N ALA A 19 -1.49 7.82 -5.09
CA ALA A 19 -1.67 9.15 -5.68
C ALA A 19 -1.07 9.23 -7.10
N ASN A 20 0.11 8.65 -7.30
CA ASN A 20 0.75 8.59 -8.62
C ASN A 20 0.00 7.67 -9.61
N LEU A 21 -0.40 6.46 -9.19
CA LEU A 21 -1.07 5.48 -10.06
C LEU A 21 -2.47 5.92 -10.49
N THR A 22 -3.12 6.74 -9.68
CA THR A 22 -4.45 7.32 -9.93
C THR A 22 -4.38 8.70 -10.59
N GLU A 23 -3.18 9.26 -10.77
CA GLU A 23 -2.96 10.62 -11.26
C GLU A 23 -3.68 11.69 -10.42
N ASN A 24 -3.85 11.40 -9.12
CA ASN A 24 -4.54 12.28 -8.17
C ASN A 24 -3.63 12.60 -6.96
N PRO A 25 -2.86 13.70 -7.02
CA PRO A 25 -1.91 14.06 -5.96
C PRO A 25 -2.58 14.39 -4.62
N ALA A 26 -3.87 14.73 -4.59
CA ALA A 26 -4.59 15.03 -3.35
C ALA A 26 -4.67 13.81 -2.42
N LEU A 27 -4.71 12.60 -2.98
CA LEU A 27 -4.80 11.35 -2.21
C LEU A 27 -3.60 11.10 -1.31
N GLU A 28 -2.45 11.74 -1.56
CA GLU A 28 -1.29 11.62 -0.67
C GLU A 28 -1.65 12.09 0.76
N GLN A 29 -2.53 13.08 0.89
CA GLN A 29 -3.00 13.62 2.18
C GLN A 29 -4.44 13.24 2.52
N GLU A 30 -5.31 13.03 1.53
CA GLU A 30 -6.75 12.87 1.74
C GLU A 30 -7.23 11.42 1.87
N LEU A 31 -6.47 10.44 1.38
CA LEU A 31 -6.88 9.03 1.46
C LEU A 31 -6.95 8.60 2.94
N GLU A 32 -8.00 7.94 3.40
CA GLU A 32 -8.02 7.45 4.80
C GLU A 32 -7.44 6.03 4.89
N ASP A 33 -6.90 5.65 6.05
CA ASP A 33 -6.21 4.36 6.22
C ASP A 33 -7.15 3.16 6.02
N ASP A 34 -8.41 3.32 6.40
CA ASP A 34 -9.50 2.34 6.33
C ASP A 34 -10.44 2.54 5.13
N GLN A 35 -10.19 3.55 4.30
CA GLN A 35 -10.95 3.76 3.07
C GLN A 35 -10.63 2.68 2.04
N LEU A 36 -11.67 2.21 1.32
CA LEU A 36 -11.51 1.31 0.18
C LEU A 36 -10.75 2.02 -0.95
N ILE A 37 -9.59 1.50 -1.33
CA ILE A 37 -8.74 2.14 -2.36
C ILE A 37 -9.40 2.11 -3.75
N GLN A 38 -10.34 1.19 -4.00
CA GLN A 38 -11.12 1.17 -5.24
C GLN A 38 -11.97 2.44 -5.40
N GLN A 39 -12.45 3.02 -4.29
CA GLN A 39 -13.17 4.30 -4.31
C GLN A 39 -12.25 5.48 -4.61
N ALA A 40 -10.94 5.31 -4.41
CA ALA A 40 -9.91 6.27 -4.76
C ALA A 40 -9.40 6.11 -6.22
N GLY A 41 -10.00 5.24 -7.01
CA GLY A 41 -9.65 5.02 -8.42
C GLY A 41 -8.66 3.88 -8.68
N MET A 42 -8.35 3.07 -7.66
CA MET A 42 -7.53 1.86 -7.82
C MET A 42 -8.37 0.71 -8.39
N ASP A 43 -8.38 0.60 -9.72
CA ASP A 43 -8.91 -0.58 -10.40
C ASP A 43 -7.96 -1.79 -10.28
N SER A 44 -8.39 -2.95 -10.77
CA SER A 44 -7.59 -4.18 -10.70
C SER A 44 -6.21 -4.04 -11.35
N VAL A 45 -6.09 -3.31 -12.46
CA VAL A 45 -4.80 -3.12 -13.15
C VAL A 45 -3.87 -2.26 -12.32
N ARG A 46 -4.37 -1.19 -11.70
CA ARG A 46 -3.59 -0.34 -10.80
C ARG A 46 -3.22 -1.06 -9.51
N ILE A 47 -4.08 -1.92 -8.98
CA ILE A 47 -3.76 -2.75 -7.81
C ILE A 47 -2.58 -3.68 -8.12
N ILE A 48 -2.58 -4.35 -9.28
CA ILE A 48 -1.44 -5.18 -9.70
C ILE A 48 -0.15 -4.34 -9.81
N LYS A 49 -0.23 -3.11 -10.35
CA LYS A 49 0.94 -2.21 -10.38
C LYS A 49 1.42 -1.83 -8.98
N LEU A 50 0.50 -1.52 -8.06
CA LEU A 50 0.84 -1.23 -6.68
C LEU A 50 1.58 -2.41 -6.02
N ILE A 51 1.10 -3.63 -6.24
CA ILE A 51 1.76 -4.85 -5.74
C ILE A 51 3.20 -4.93 -6.24
N VAL A 52 3.43 -4.74 -7.54
CA VAL A 52 4.80 -4.76 -8.12
C VAL A 52 5.69 -3.67 -7.51
N GLU A 53 5.18 -2.45 -7.32
CA GLU A 53 5.94 -1.37 -6.67
C GLU A 53 6.29 -1.70 -5.22
N ILE A 54 5.40 -2.37 -4.48
CA ILE A 54 5.66 -2.83 -3.12
C ILE A 54 6.78 -3.88 -3.11
N GLU A 55 6.69 -4.90 -3.96
CA GLU A 55 7.69 -5.97 -4.05
C GLU A 55 9.08 -5.42 -4.37
N LEU A 56 9.17 -4.49 -5.34
CA LEU A 56 10.41 -3.84 -5.72
C LEU A 56 10.98 -2.95 -4.62
N ASN A 57 10.14 -2.17 -3.93
CA ASN A 57 10.60 -1.22 -2.91
C ASN A 57 11.05 -1.91 -1.61
N TYR A 58 10.39 -3.01 -1.22
CA TYR A 58 10.65 -3.70 0.04
C TYR A 58 11.42 -5.02 -0.12
N GLU A 59 11.76 -5.42 -1.34
CA GLU A 59 12.41 -6.69 -1.67
C GLU A 59 11.64 -7.90 -1.09
N ILE A 60 10.31 -7.85 -1.19
CA ILE A 60 9.38 -8.91 -0.78
C ILE A 60 8.68 -9.51 -2.01
N ALA A 61 8.04 -10.66 -1.83
CA ALA A 61 7.20 -11.28 -2.85
C ALA A 61 5.87 -11.73 -2.22
N PHE A 62 4.78 -11.51 -2.94
CA PHE A 62 3.47 -12.04 -2.61
C PHE A 62 3.21 -13.33 -3.40
N ASP A 63 2.76 -14.36 -2.71
CA ASP A 63 2.36 -15.62 -3.31
C ASP A 63 0.96 -15.50 -3.93
N ASP A 64 0.63 -16.37 -4.89
CA ASP A 64 -0.64 -16.29 -5.66
C ASP A 64 -1.89 -16.27 -4.76
N ASP A 65 -1.85 -16.95 -3.62
CA ASP A 65 -2.92 -17.00 -2.62
C ASP A 65 -3.04 -15.73 -1.78
N GLU A 66 -1.99 -14.90 -1.73
CA GLU A 66 -2.00 -13.61 -1.06
C GLU A 66 -2.55 -12.50 -1.97
N LEU A 67 -2.58 -12.70 -3.30
CA LEU A 67 -3.06 -11.73 -4.31
C LEU A 67 -4.59 -11.54 -4.35
N LEU A 68 -5.30 -11.96 -3.30
CA LEU A 68 -6.74 -11.78 -3.16
C LEU A 68 -7.09 -10.30 -2.96
N THR A 69 -8.15 -9.82 -3.62
CA THR A 69 -8.56 -8.41 -3.60
C THR A 69 -8.81 -7.88 -2.18
N GLU A 70 -9.23 -8.75 -1.26
CA GLU A 70 -9.44 -8.41 0.15
C GLU A 70 -8.14 -8.04 0.88
N ASN A 71 -7.01 -8.64 0.52
CA ASN A 71 -5.68 -8.30 1.06
C ASN A 71 -5.15 -6.96 0.54
N PHE A 72 -5.84 -6.36 -0.44
CA PHE A 72 -5.49 -5.06 -1.02
C PHE A 72 -6.68 -4.08 -0.98
N ALA A 73 -7.56 -4.21 0.02
CA ALA A 73 -8.77 -3.40 0.12
C ALA A 73 -8.51 -1.96 0.62
N THR A 74 -7.64 -1.78 1.60
CA THR A 74 -7.37 -0.51 2.28
C THR A 74 -5.88 -0.32 2.53
N LEU A 75 -5.42 0.91 2.78
CA LEU A 75 -4.02 1.17 3.11
C LEU A 75 -3.57 0.39 4.35
N LYS A 76 -4.45 0.32 5.36
CA LYS A 76 -4.19 -0.41 6.60
C LYS A 76 -3.91 -1.89 6.34
N VAL A 77 -4.79 -2.56 5.58
CA VAL A 77 -4.62 -3.99 5.27
C VAL A 77 -3.33 -4.22 4.48
N ILE A 78 -3.04 -3.37 3.50
CA ILE A 78 -1.80 -3.48 2.71
C ILE A 78 -0.56 -3.25 3.58
N GLY A 79 -0.59 -2.26 4.48
CA GLY A 79 0.49 -2.00 5.43
C GLY A 79 0.75 -3.17 6.37
N GLU A 80 -0.31 -3.84 6.84
CA GLU A 80 -0.21 -5.06 7.64
C GLU A 80 0.46 -6.20 6.85
N GLN A 81 0.09 -6.40 5.58
CA GLN A 81 0.72 -7.41 4.70
C GLN A 81 2.22 -7.15 4.52
N ILE A 82 2.62 -5.90 4.27
CA ILE A 82 4.03 -5.50 4.14
C ILE A 82 4.79 -5.77 5.44
N ASN A 83 4.22 -5.39 6.59
CA ASN A 83 4.86 -5.62 7.88
C ASN A 83 5.06 -7.11 8.19
N GLN A 84 4.07 -7.95 7.86
CA GLN A 84 4.17 -9.40 8.00
C GLN A 84 5.32 -9.95 7.16
N LYS A 85 5.43 -9.55 5.88
CA LYS A 85 6.53 -9.97 4.99
C LYS A 85 7.90 -9.51 5.47
N LEU A 86 7.98 -8.33 6.07
CA LEU A 86 9.23 -7.80 6.63
C LEU A 86 9.60 -8.41 7.99
N GLY A 87 8.80 -9.34 8.52
CA GLY A 87 9.03 -9.97 9.83
C GLY A 87 8.91 -9.01 11.00
N VAL A 88 8.25 -7.87 10.81
CA VAL A 88 8.01 -6.88 11.86
C VAL A 88 6.63 -7.17 12.46
N SER A 89 6.59 -8.02 13.48
CA SER A 89 5.42 -8.08 14.36
C SER A 89 5.43 -6.86 15.28
N LEU A 90 4.32 -6.12 15.32
CA LEU A 90 4.06 -5.09 16.33
C LEU A 90 3.90 -5.72 17.72
#